data_AF-A0AAN8JG39-F1
#
_entry.id   AF-A0AAN8JG39-F1
#
_cell.length_a   1.000
_cell.length_b   1.000
_cell.length_c   1.000
_cell.angle_alpha   90.00
_cell.angle_beta   90.00
_cell.angle_gamma   90.00
#
_symmetry.space_group_name_H-M   'P 1'
#
loop_
_entity.id
_entity.type
_entity.pdbx_description
1 polymer ?
#
loop_
_entity_poly.entity_id
_entity_poly.type
_entity_poly.pdbx_seq_one_letter_code
_entity_poly.pdbx_strand_id
1 'polypeptide(L)'
;MAVDLVEEYELEKIRSEINQERQMKEMLEQSAEELQTTVEELEKRFDAIENEGNEWKTRFETQTEMNQQLERQILMLENKVEESKKNLRDVGKSPQGGKLLEDLADANPQMVKALEKDKMSLMNQIRDLEWRLDQESKAYHRANDERKQYVIEINSTKGSIYHLQRQRAAGDATYRTPREQGGNIPDDQRILDPKKGPIRKTAAVKSLPSLDHI
;
A
#
# COMPACT_ATOMS: atom_id res chain seq x y z
N MET A 1 -56.37 -41.19 -17.24
CA MET A 1 -56.56 -40.55 -15.91
C MET A 1 -55.38 -40.78 -14.99
N ALA A 2 -55.10 -42.00 -14.50
CA ALA A 2 -53.96 -42.20 -13.58
C ALA A 2 -52.57 -42.03 -14.26
N VAL A 3 -52.43 -42.44 -15.53
CA VAL A 3 -51.20 -42.28 -16.30
C VAL A 3 -50.96 -40.81 -16.68
N ASP A 4 -52.00 -40.09 -17.12
CA ASP A 4 -51.92 -38.65 -17.44
C ASP A 4 -51.49 -37.79 -16.23
N LEU A 5 -51.95 -38.14 -15.02
CA LEU A 5 -51.58 -37.44 -13.79
C LEU A 5 -50.11 -37.69 -13.38
N VAL A 6 -49.56 -38.86 -13.72
CA VAL A 6 -48.15 -39.19 -13.46
C VAL A 6 -47.25 -38.44 -14.45
N GLU A 7 -47.62 -38.40 -15.74
CA GLU A 7 -46.90 -37.63 -16.75
C GLU A 7 -46.94 -36.11 -16.46
N GLU A 8 -48.07 -35.59 -15.99
CA GLU A 8 -48.21 -34.17 -15.60
C GLU A 8 -47.33 -33.82 -14.38
N TYR A 9 -47.25 -34.71 -13.40
CA TYR A 9 -46.38 -34.55 -12.23
C TYR A 9 -44.89 -34.60 -12.60
N GLU A 10 -44.49 -35.52 -13.48
CA GLU A 10 -43.10 -35.62 -13.97
C GLU A 10 -42.71 -34.39 -14.81
N LEU A 11 -43.62 -33.89 -15.65
CA LEU A 11 -43.41 -32.67 -16.42
C LEU A 11 -43.24 -31.45 -15.51
N GLU A 12 -44.03 -31.32 -14.45
CA GLU A 12 -43.91 -30.21 -13.50
C GLU A 12 -42.61 -30.29 -12.69
N LYS A 13 -42.19 -31.51 -12.31
CA LYS A 13 -40.90 -31.74 -11.66
C LYS A 13 -39.73 -31.30 -12.55
N ILE A 14 -39.72 -31.71 -13.82
CA ILE A 14 -38.67 -31.34 -14.78
C ILE A 14 -38.66 -29.82 -15.02
N ARG A 15 -39.83 -29.17 -15.08
CA ARG A 15 -39.92 -27.69 -15.20
C ARG A 15 -39.30 -26.99 -14.00
N SER A 16 -39.57 -27.50 -12.79
CA SER A 16 -38.98 -26.97 -11.56
C SER A 16 -37.45 -27.13 -11.53
N GLU A 17 -36.95 -28.31 -11.91
CA GLU A 17 -35.50 -28.59 -12.01
C GLU A 17 -34.81 -27.67 -13.02
N ILE A 18 -35.36 -27.51 -14.23
CA ILE A 18 -34.83 -26.59 -15.25
C ILE A 18 -34.78 -25.16 -14.72
N ASN A 19 -35.82 -24.72 -13.99
CA ASN A 19 -35.86 -23.36 -13.45
C ASN A 19 -34.80 -23.14 -12.36
N GLN A 20 -34.57 -24.13 -11.49
CA GLN A 20 -33.51 -24.10 -10.48
C GLN A 20 -32.12 -24.06 -11.12
N GLU A 21 -31.87 -24.90 -12.13
CA GLU A 21 -30.61 -24.90 -12.86
C GLU A 21 -30.36 -23.56 -13.56
N ARG A 22 -31.41 -22.93 -14.11
CA ARG A 22 -31.31 -21.59 -14.71
C ARG A 22 -30.89 -20.53 -13.70
N GLN A 23 -31.48 -20.54 -12.50
CA GLN A 23 -31.13 -19.61 -11.43
C GLN A 23 -29.70 -19.86 -10.93
N MET A 24 -29.29 -21.12 -10.79
CA MET A 24 -27.93 -21.47 -10.39
C MET A 24 -26.90 -21.01 -11.41
N LYS A 25 -27.21 -21.20 -12.71
CA LYS A 25 -26.38 -20.71 -13.80
C LYS A 25 -26.22 -19.19 -13.74
N GLU A 26 -27.31 -18.45 -13.57
CA GLU A 26 -27.28 -16.99 -13.50
C GLU A 26 -26.44 -16.50 -12.31
N MET A 27 -26.55 -17.14 -11.15
CA MET A 27 -25.71 -16.81 -9.98
C MET A 27 -24.22 -17.10 -10.23
N LEU A 28 -23.90 -18.20 -10.91
CA LEU A 28 -22.51 -18.52 -11.25
C LEU A 28 -21.94 -17.56 -12.30
N GLU A 29 -22.74 -17.14 -13.27
CA GLU A 29 -22.36 -16.13 -14.26
C GLU A 29 -22.06 -14.79 -13.57
N GLN A 30 -22.93 -14.34 -12.66
CA GLN A 30 -22.68 -13.13 -11.86
C GLN A 30 -21.39 -13.24 -11.03
N SER A 31 -21.18 -14.38 -10.36
CA SER A 31 -19.96 -14.60 -9.59
C SER A 31 -18.70 -14.64 -10.46
N ALA A 32 -18.79 -15.17 -11.68
CA ALA A 32 -17.69 -15.18 -12.62
C ALA A 32 -17.35 -13.77 -13.11
N GLU A 33 -18.35 -12.94 -13.39
CA GLU A 33 -18.18 -11.53 -13.76
C GLU A 33 -17.55 -10.71 -12.62
N GLU A 34 -18.00 -10.93 -11.38
CA GLU A 34 -17.39 -10.30 -10.20
C GLU A 34 -15.93 -10.72 -10.05
N LEU A 35 -15.63 -12.02 -10.17
CA LEU A 35 -14.26 -12.52 -10.09
C LEU A 35 -13.39 -11.93 -11.21
N GLN A 36 -13.90 -11.87 -12.44
CA GLN A 36 -13.18 -11.24 -13.56
C GLN A 36 -12.87 -9.77 -13.26
N THR A 37 -13.84 -9.02 -12.72
CA THR A 37 -13.62 -7.63 -12.29
C THR A 37 -12.55 -7.53 -11.22
N THR A 38 -12.56 -8.43 -10.22
CA THR A 38 -11.51 -8.43 -9.18
C THR A 38 -10.13 -8.75 -9.73
N VAL A 39 -10.03 -9.64 -10.72
CA VAL A 39 -8.76 -9.95 -11.40
C VAL A 39 -8.26 -8.72 -12.15
N GLU A 40 -9.11 -8.05 -12.93
CA GLU A 40 -8.74 -6.82 -13.64
C GLU A 40 -8.29 -5.69 -12.70
N GLU A 41 -8.92 -5.56 -11.52
CA GLU A 41 -8.48 -4.60 -10.50
C GLU A 41 -7.11 -4.96 -9.91
N LEU A 42 -6.84 -6.25 -9.68
CA LEU A 42 -5.56 -6.73 -9.15
C LEU A 42 -4.43 -6.56 -10.16
N GLU A 43 -4.68 -6.83 -11.45
CA GLU A 43 -3.73 -6.62 -12.54
C GLU A 43 -3.35 -5.13 -12.64
N LYS A 44 -4.34 -4.22 -12.62
CA LYS A 44 -4.08 -2.77 -12.62
C LYS A 44 -3.24 -2.31 -11.42
N ARG A 45 -3.48 -2.89 -10.23
CA ARG A 45 -2.68 -2.59 -9.03
C ARG A 45 -1.26 -3.14 -9.15
N PHE A 46 -1.09 -4.31 -9.74
CA PHE A 46 0.21 -4.91 -9.97
C PHE A 46 1.06 -4.03 -10.90
N ASP A 47 0.50 -3.58 -12.02
CA ASP A 47 1.17 -2.69 -12.96
C ASP A 47 1.57 -1.35 -12.30
N ALA A 48 0.72 -0.82 -11.42
CA ALA A 48 1.03 0.39 -10.66
C ALA A 48 2.23 0.20 -9.73
N ILE A 49 2.30 -0.93 -9.02
CA ILE A 49 3.42 -1.26 -8.12
C ILE A 49 4.74 -1.39 -8.90
N GLU A 50 4.71 -2.03 -10.07
CA GLU A 50 5.90 -2.14 -10.92
C GLU A 50 6.41 -0.76 -11.37
N ASN A 51 5.51 0.14 -11.73
CA ASN A 51 5.84 1.52 -12.11
C ASN A 51 6.39 2.33 -10.93
N GLU A 52 5.81 2.22 -9.73
CA GLU A 52 6.32 2.88 -8.52
C GLU A 52 7.73 2.43 -8.14
N GLY A 53 8.03 1.13 -8.29
CA GLY A 53 9.37 0.58 -8.07
C GLY A 53 10.43 1.23 -8.98
N ASN A 54 10.07 1.49 -10.24
CA ASN A 54 10.94 2.15 -11.21
C ASN A 54 11.16 3.64 -10.88
N GLU A 55 10.13 4.32 -10.37
CA GLU A 55 10.22 5.73 -9.97
C GLU A 55 11.14 5.90 -8.75
N TRP A 56 10.99 5.05 -7.73
CA TRP A 56 11.84 5.10 -6.54
C TRP A 56 13.31 4.85 -6.86
N LYS A 57 13.59 3.90 -7.75
CA LYS A 57 14.95 3.63 -8.23
C LYS A 57 15.55 4.86 -8.92
N THR A 58 14.80 5.48 -9.84
CA THR A 58 15.24 6.69 -10.54
C THR A 58 15.51 7.85 -9.58
N ARG A 59 14.62 8.05 -8.59
CA ARG A 59 14.81 9.09 -7.56
C ARG A 59 16.03 8.81 -6.68
N PHE A 60 16.23 7.56 -6.28
CA PHE A 60 17.39 7.15 -5.49
C PHE A 60 18.70 7.37 -6.26
N GLU A 61 18.75 6.98 -7.53
CA GLU A 61 19.94 7.17 -8.38
C GLU A 61 20.26 8.66 -8.56
N THR A 62 19.24 9.48 -8.86
CA THR A 62 19.38 10.94 -8.99
C THR A 62 19.87 11.59 -7.69
N GLN A 63 19.29 11.21 -6.55
CA GLN A 63 19.69 11.72 -5.24
C GLN A 63 21.12 11.31 -4.89
N THR A 64 21.50 10.07 -5.21
CA THR A 64 22.86 9.57 -5.00
C THR A 64 23.87 10.36 -5.82
N GLU A 65 23.57 10.65 -7.08
CA GLU A 65 24.43 11.47 -7.95
C GLU A 65 24.57 12.91 -7.42
N MET A 66 23.46 13.53 -7.00
CA MET A 66 23.47 14.86 -6.39
C MET A 66 24.32 14.90 -5.12
N ASN A 67 24.19 13.90 -4.24
CA ASN A 67 25.00 13.79 -3.03
C ASN A 67 26.50 13.72 -3.36
N GLN A 68 26.88 12.90 -4.34
CA GLN A 68 28.28 12.83 -4.79
C GLN A 68 28.80 14.16 -5.35
N GLN A 69 27.96 14.92 -6.06
CA GLN A 69 28.33 16.25 -6.54
C GLN A 69 28.55 17.22 -5.37
N LEU A 70 27.67 17.20 -4.37
CA LEU A 70 27.80 18.02 -3.16
C LEU A 70 29.05 17.67 -2.36
N GLU A 71 29.36 16.38 -2.19
CA GLU A 71 30.60 15.93 -1.53
C GLU A 71 31.85 16.46 -2.23
N ARG A 72 31.88 16.42 -3.57
CA ARG A 72 32.99 17.01 -4.35
C ARG A 72 33.10 18.52 -4.14
N GLN A 73 31.97 19.23 -4.06
CA GLN A 73 31.96 20.68 -3.81
C GLN A 73 32.45 21.01 -2.40
N ILE A 74 32.06 20.24 -1.39
CA ILE A 74 32.55 20.39 -0.01
C ILE A 74 34.07 20.25 0.00
N LEU A 75 34.61 19.19 -0.59
CA LEU A 75 36.04 18.95 -0.63
C LEU A 75 36.81 20.06 -1.36
N MET A 76 36.25 20.60 -2.46
CA MET A 76 36.83 21.76 -3.14
C MET A 76 36.85 23.01 -2.25
N LEU A 77 35.76 23.30 -1.55
CA LEU A 77 35.64 24.47 -0.69
C LEU A 77 36.56 24.36 0.53
N GLU A 78 36.65 23.19 1.15
CA GLU A 78 37.59 22.92 2.25
C GLU A 78 39.04 23.18 1.82
N ASN A 79 39.44 22.70 0.64
CA ASN A 79 40.76 22.96 0.08
C ASN A 79 41.01 24.47 -0.16
N LYS A 80 40.03 25.19 -0.71
CA LYS A 80 40.14 26.66 -0.93
C LYS A 80 40.27 27.43 0.38
N VAL A 81 39.52 27.03 1.41
CA VAL A 81 39.61 27.61 2.75
C VAL A 81 40.99 27.36 3.34
N GLU A 82 41.50 26.14 3.23
CA GLU A 82 42.81 25.79 3.77
C GLU A 82 43.97 26.48 3.04
N GLU A 83 43.88 26.61 1.71
CA GLU A 83 44.82 27.38 0.90
C GLU A 83 44.80 28.88 1.29
N SER A 84 43.62 29.45 1.45
CA SER A 84 43.47 30.85 1.89
C SER A 84 44.07 31.08 3.29
N LYS A 85 43.86 30.14 4.23
CA LYS A 85 44.47 30.18 5.57
C LYS A 85 45.99 30.10 5.52
N LYS A 86 46.57 29.23 4.67
CA LYS A 86 48.02 29.13 4.47
C LYS A 86 48.58 30.43 3.90
N ASN A 87 47.94 30.98 2.87
CA ASN A 87 48.32 32.25 2.25
C ASN A 87 48.30 33.41 3.27
N LEU A 88 47.26 33.52 4.10
CA LEU A 88 47.19 34.51 5.18
C LEU A 88 48.31 34.33 6.22
N ARG A 89 48.62 33.10 6.61
CA ARG A 89 49.69 32.80 7.56
C ARG A 89 51.07 33.13 7.00
N ASP A 90 51.28 32.96 5.70
CA ASP A 90 52.55 33.28 5.03
C ASP A 90 52.70 34.78 4.77
N VAL A 91 51.60 35.49 4.47
CA VAL A 91 51.57 36.97 4.46
C VAL A 91 51.93 37.52 5.85
N GLY A 92 51.32 37.01 6.92
CA GLY A 92 51.61 37.47 8.31
C GLY A 92 53.05 37.28 8.79
N LYS A 93 53.85 36.41 8.13
CA LYS A 93 55.29 36.25 8.42
C LYS A 93 56.17 37.27 7.70
N SER A 94 55.64 37.96 6.68
CA SER A 94 56.35 39.02 5.97
C SER A 94 56.21 40.35 6.72
N PRO A 95 57.29 41.15 6.87
CA PRO A 95 57.21 42.49 7.47
C PRO A 95 56.21 43.43 6.79
N GLN A 96 55.88 43.19 5.52
CA GLN A 96 54.85 43.93 4.78
C GLN A 96 53.43 43.35 4.99
N GLY A 97 53.32 42.07 5.34
CA GLY A 97 52.02 41.42 5.51
C GLY A 97 51.39 41.64 6.88
N GLY A 98 52.16 42.00 7.89
CA GLY A 98 51.61 42.55 9.14
C GLY A 98 50.83 43.85 8.92
N LYS A 99 51.30 44.70 7.99
CA LYS A 99 50.65 45.95 7.60
C LYS A 99 49.39 45.70 6.75
N LEU A 100 49.43 44.74 5.84
CA LEU A 100 48.25 44.27 5.09
C LEU A 100 47.19 43.61 5.97
N LEU A 101 47.60 42.88 7.03
CA LEU A 101 46.68 42.25 7.98
C LEU A 101 46.01 43.30 8.88
N GLU A 102 46.73 44.37 9.22
CA GLU A 102 46.18 45.54 9.91
C GLU A 102 45.22 46.32 9.01
N ASP A 103 45.54 46.52 7.73
CA ASP A 103 44.62 47.09 6.72
C ASP A 103 43.41 46.18 6.42
N LEU A 104 43.53 44.86 6.57
CA LEU A 104 42.42 43.89 6.46
C LEU A 104 41.58 43.79 7.74
N ALA A 105 42.17 44.05 8.91
CA ALA A 105 41.45 44.20 10.17
C ALA A 105 40.56 45.46 10.13
N ASP A 106 40.96 46.44 9.33
CA ASP A 106 40.13 47.56 8.86
C ASP A 106 39.12 47.15 7.76
N ALA A 107 38.61 45.91 7.81
CA ALA A 107 37.47 45.48 7.01
C ALA A 107 36.36 46.54 7.12
N ASN A 108 36.10 47.22 5.99
CA ASN A 108 35.28 48.42 5.91
C ASN A 108 34.01 48.26 6.78
N PRO A 109 33.79 49.11 7.81
CA PRO A 109 32.63 49.03 8.70
C PRO A 109 31.27 48.96 7.96
N GLN A 110 31.22 49.40 6.70
CA GLN A 110 30.05 49.25 5.84
C GLN A 110 29.79 47.80 5.41
N MET A 111 30.84 47.00 5.17
CA MET A 111 30.72 45.59 4.78
C MET A 111 30.22 44.74 5.95
N VAL A 112 30.69 45.00 7.17
CA VAL A 112 30.17 44.36 8.38
C VAL A 112 28.68 44.67 8.56
N LYS A 113 28.27 45.93 8.42
CA LYS A 113 26.85 46.33 8.48
C LYS A 113 26.00 45.68 7.39
N ALA A 114 26.54 45.51 6.18
CA ALA A 114 25.83 44.83 5.09
C ALA A 114 25.60 43.34 5.43
N LEU A 115 26.64 42.65 5.92
CA LEU A 115 26.54 41.24 6.33
C LEU A 115 25.59 41.05 7.53
N GLU A 116 25.55 41.99 8.47
CA GLU A 116 24.58 41.98 9.59
C GLU A 116 23.14 42.11 9.09
N LYS A 117 22.90 42.98 8.10
CA LYS A 117 21.59 43.12 7.46
C LYS A 117 21.18 41.86 6.70
N ASP A 118 22.10 41.27 5.96
CA ASP A 118 21.85 40.02 5.22
C ASP A 118 21.58 38.85 6.17
N LYS A 119 22.35 38.74 7.26
CA LYS A 119 22.08 37.78 8.34
C LYS A 119 20.66 37.95 8.89
N MET A 120 20.25 39.18 9.18
CA MET A 120 18.90 39.44 9.71
C MET A 120 17.81 39.09 8.68
N SER A 121 18.05 39.37 7.40
CA SER A 121 17.15 38.99 6.31
C SER A 121 17.00 37.47 6.21
N LEU A 122 18.12 36.73 6.22
CA LEU A 122 18.13 35.27 6.16
C LEU A 122 17.46 34.65 7.39
N MET A 123 17.69 35.19 8.58
CA MET A 123 17.00 34.74 9.79
C MET A 123 15.47 34.93 9.70
N ASN A 124 15.00 36.01 9.10
CA ASN A 124 13.58 36.22 8.87
C ASN A 124 13.00 35.25 7.83
N GLN A 125 13.74 34.96 6.76
CA GLN A 125 13.33 33.96 5.76
C GLN A 125 13.23 32.57 6.36
N ILE A 126 14.17 32.18 7.22
CA ILE A 126 14.12 30.90 7.93
C ILE A 126 12.83 30.82 8.76
N ARG A 127 12.50 31.85 9.53
CA ARG A 127 11.29 31.89 10.34
C ARG A 127 10.01 31.79 9.50
N ASP A 128 9.97 32.43 8.32
CA ASP A 128 8.83 32.32 7.39
C ASP A 128 8.68 30.89 6.83
N LEU A 129 9.79 30.28 6.41
CA LEU A 129 9.80 28.90 5.93
C LEU A 129 9.39 27.91 7.01
N GLU A 130 9.89 28.07 8.23
CA GLU A 130 9.48 27.28 9.40
C GLU A 130 7.97 27.39 9.64
N TRP A 131 7.41 28.60 9.56
CA TRP A 131 5.97 28.82 9.72
C TRP A 131 5.17 28.15 8.59
N ARG A 132 5.61 28.27 7.34
CA ARG A 132 4.95 27.61 6.20
C ARG A 132 4.98 26.09 6.32
N LEU A 133 6.10 25.52 6.75
CA LEU A 133 6.25 24.09 6.98
C LEU A 133 5.27 23.60 8.07
N ASP A 134 5.13 24.36 9.16
CA ASP A 134 4.15 24.05 10.22
C ASP A 134 2.70 24.09 9.70
N GLN A 135 2.36 25.06 8.85
CA GLN A 135 1.03 25.11 8.23
C GLN A 135 0.78 23.93 7.28
N GLU A 136 1.77 23.57 6.46
CA GLU A 136 1.68 22.43 5.54
C GLU A 136 1.54 21.10 6.30
N SER A 137 2.31 20.92 7.37
CA SER A 137 2.19 19.77 8.28
C SER A 137 0.78 19.66 8.87
N LYS A 138 0.21 20.76 9.37
CA LYS A 138 -1.17 20.79 9.88
C LYS A 138 -2.19 20.45 8.79
N ALA A 139 -2.03 20.99 7.58
CA ALA A 139 -2.91 20.68 6.46
C ALA A 139 -2.83 19.20 6.06
N TYR A 140 -1.63 18.64 6.00
CA TYR A 140 -1.40 17.22 5.74
C TYR A 140 -2.06 16.33 6.79
N HIS A 141 -1.89 16.64 8.07
CA HIS A 141 -2.51 15.86 9.15
C HIS A 141 -4.04 15.88 9.06
N ARG A 142 -4.66 17.06 8.80
CA ARG A 142 -6.10 17.16 8.57
C ARG A 142 -6.56 16.28 7.41
N ALA A 143 -5.93 16.41 6.25
CA ALA A 143 -6.29 15.62 5.06
C ALA A 143 -6.09 14.11 5.28
N ASN A 144 -5.04 13.71 6.00
CA ASN A 144 -4.79 12.32 6.31
C ASN A 144 -5.80 11.74 7.31
N ASP A 145 -6.26 12.54 8.28
CA ASP A 145 -7.30 12.10 9.21
C ASP A 145 -8.67 12.00 8.52
N GLU A 146 -9.01 12.92 7.61
CA GLU A 146 -10.18 12.79 6.73
C GLU A 146 -10.10 11.52 5.87
N ARG A 147 -8.93 11.24 5.27
CA ARG A 147 -8.71 10.00 4.51
C ARG A 147 -8.93 8.75 5.37
N LYS A 148 -8.42 8.73 6.60
CA LYS A 148 -8.66 7.60 7.53
C LYS A 148 -10.15 7.46 7.85
N GLN A 149 -10.85 8.57 8.07
CA GLN A 149 -12.28 8.57 8.32
C GLN A 149 -13.06 7.95 7.15
N TYR A 150 -12.77 8.37 5.91
CA TYR A 150 -13.37 7.76 4.73
C TYR A 150 -13.07 6.26 4.60
N VAL A 151 -11.86 5.83 4.95
CA VAL A 151 -11.51 4.39 4.96
C VAL A 151 -12.37 3.62 5.97
N ILE A 152 -12.59 4.18 7.16
CA ILE A 152 -13.46 3.57 8.17
C ILE A 152 -14.90 3.47 7.65
N GLU A 153 -15.42 4.53 7.05
CA GLU A 153 -16.77 4.56 6.47
C GLU A 153 -16.93 3.54 5.35
N ILE A 154 -15.98 3.49 4.42
CA ILE A 154 -15.97 2.49 3.33
C ILE A 154 -15.98 1.08 3.91
N ASN A 155 -15.16 0.79 4.91
CA ASN A 155 -15.11 -0.53 5.53
C ASN A 155 -16.40 -0.88 6.28
N SER A 156 -17.02 0.11 6.96
CA SER A 156 -18.32 -0.05 7.61
C SER A 156 -19.41 -0.37 6.59
N THR A 157 -19.51 0.42 5.51
CA THR A 157 -20.48 0.19 4.42
C THR A 157 -20.25 -1.16 3.75
N LYS A 158 -19.00 -1.54 3.47
CA LYS A 158 -18.66 -2.87 2.95
C LYS A 158 -19.16 -3.98 3.89
N GLY A 159 -18.91 -3.85 5.19
CA GLY A 159 -19.40 -4.81 6.20
C GLY A 159 -20.93 -4.92 6.21
N SER A 160 -21.64 -3.79 6.14
CA SER A 160 -23.11 -3.77 6.04
C SER A 160 -23.61 -4.45 4.76
N ILE A 161 -22.96 -4.21 3.62
CA ILE A 161 -23.28 -4.86 2.34
C ILE A 161 -23.10 -6.39 2.44
N TYR A 162 -21.96 -6.85 2.99
CA TYR A 162 -21.71 -8.28 3.21
C TYR A 162 -22.76 -8.92 4.12
N HIS A 163 -23.18 -8.24 5.19
CA HIS A 163 -24.21 -8.74 6.09
C HIS A 163 -25.59 -8.83 5.40
N LEU A 164 -25.96 -7.81 4.62
CA LEU A 164 -27.17 -7.79 3.80
C LEU A 164 -27.18 -8.92 2.77
N GLN A 165 -26.08 -9.11 2.04
CA GLN A 165 -25.92 -10.24 1.10
C GLN A 165 -26.05 -11.59 1.81
N ARG A 166 -25.44 -11.75 2.99
CA ARG A 166 -25.49 -13.00 3.76
C ARG A 166 -26.88 -13.29 4.35
N GLN A 167 -27.62 -12.27 4.80
CA GLN A 167 -29.01 -12.44 5.22
C GLN A 167 -29.90 -12.86 4.05
N ARG A 168 -29.68 -12.28 2.85
CA ARG A 168 -30.36 -12.71 1.62
C ARG A 168 -30.10 -14.19 1.32
N ALA A 169 -28.85 -14.64 1.42
CA ALA A 169 -28.47 -16.03 1.18
C ALA A 169 -28.99 -17.01 2.26
N ALA A 170 -29.10 -16.58 3.52
CA ALA A 170 -29.59 -17.42 4.62
C ALA A 170 -31.12 -17.58 4.63
N GLY A 171 -31.86 -16.56 4.19
CA GLY A 171 -33.33 -16.65 3.98
C GLY A 171 -33.73 -17.68 2.92
N ASP A 172 -32.80 -18.07 2.06
CA ASP A 172 -32.96 -19.07 1.01
C ASP A 172 -32.65 -20.51 1.50
N ALA A 173 -31.95 -20.64 2.62
CA ALA A 173 -31.54 -21.93 3.18
C ALA A 173 -32.63 -22.63 4.02
N THR A 174 -33.69 -21.91 4.42
CA THR A 174 -34.76 -22.46 5.28
C THR A 174 -35.78 -23.34 4.55
N TYR A 175 -35.67 -23.50 3.23
CA TYR A 175 -36.58 -24.31 2.39
C TYR A 175 -35.98 -25.61 1.85
N ARG A 176 -34.91 -26.17 2.45
CA ARG A 176 -34.40 -27.49 2.02
C ARG A 176 -35.31 -28.63 2.46
N THR A 177 -36.07 -29.20 1.52
CA THR A 177 -36.81 -30.46 1.64
C THR A 177 -35.89 -31.70 1.56
N PRO A 178 -36.33 -32.87 2.08
CA PRO A 178 -35.51 -34.08 2.24
C PRO A 178 -35.06 -34.69 0.91
N ARG A 179 -33.79 -35.14 0.85
CA ARG A 179 -33.16 -35.78 -0.31
C ARG A 179 -33.64 -37.24 -0.44
N GLU A 180 -34.34 -37.56 -1.53
CA GLU A 180 -34.66 -38.94 -1.92
C GLU A 180 -33.43 -39.64 -2.51
N GLN A 181 -33.29 -40.91 -2.12
CA GLN A 181 -32.19 -41.82 -2.44
C GLN A 181 -32.27 -42.30 -3.89
N GLY A 182 -31.18 -42.12 -4.65
CA GLY A 182 -31.09 -42.62 -6.03
C GLY A 182 -29.69 -42.58 -6.64
N GLY A 183 -28.63 -42.72 -5.83
CA GLY A 183 -27.25 -42.69 -6.31
C GLY A 183 -26.41 -43.81 -5.70
N ASN A 184 -25.81 -44.65 -6.55
CA ASN A 184 -24.95 -45.77 -6.18
C ASN A 184 -23.52 -45.31 -5.80
N ILE A 185 -23.41 -44.19 -5.08
CA ILE A 185 -22.17 -43.66 -4.53
C ILE A 185 -22.44 -43.49 -3.03
N PRO A 186 -21.72 -44.18 -2.13
CA PRO A 186 -21.85 -43.92 -0.71
C PRO A 186 -21.45 -42.47 -0.44
N ASP A 187 -22.34 -41.72 0.22
CA ASP A 187 -21.96 -40.47 0.88
C ASP A 187 -20.71 -40.73 1.72
N ASP A 188 -19.82 -39.75 1.84
CA ASP A 188 -18.68 -39.75 2.77
C ASP A 188 -19.20 -39.65 4.22
N GLN A 189 -20.01 -40.63 4.61
CA GLN A 189 -20.50 -40.84 5.96
C GLN A 189 -19.34 -41.46 6.71
N ARG A 190 -18.74 -40.66 7.58
CA ARG A 190 -17.98 -41.18 8.72
C ARG A 190 -18.90 -42.09 9.52
N ILE A 191 -18.92 -43.38 9.19
CA ILE A 191 -19.58 -44.40 9.98
C ILE A 191 -18.81 -44.47 11.30
N LEU A 192 -19.35 -43.82 12.32
CA LEU A 192 -18.90 -43.94 13.71
C LEU A 192 -19.31 -45.34 14.17
N ASP A 193 -18.35 -46.26 14.19
CA ASP A 193 -18.54 -47.60 14.74
C ASP A 193 -18.82 -47.47 16.26
N PRO A 194 -20.01 -47.83 16.78
CA PRO A 194 -20.41 -47.54 18.17
C PRO A 194 -19.51 -48.20 19.22
N LYS A 195 -18.78 -49.25 18.84
CA LYS A 195 -17.79 -49.92 19.70
C LYS A 195 -16.43 -49.24 19.72
N LYS A 196 -16.14 -48.34 18.76
CA LYS A 196 -14.80 -47.72 18.60
C LYS A 196 -14.74 -46.24 18.97
N GLY A 197 -15.86 -45.62 19.32
CA GLY A 197 -15.91 -44.23 19.79
C GLY A 197 -15.50 -43.19 18.73
N PRO A 198 -15.55 -41.89 19.06
CA PRO A 198 -15.30 -40.83 18.09
C PRO A 198 -13.85 -40.82 17.59
N ILE A 199 -13.66 -40.92 16.27
CA ILE A 199 -12.34 -40.92 15.62
C ILE A 199 -11.66 -39.56 15.87
N ARG A 200 -10.62 -39.56 16.71
CA ARG A 200 -9.76 -38.38 16.94
C ARG A 200 -9.05 -38.03 15.64
N LYS A 201 -9.29 -36.83 15.10
CA LYS A 201 -8.53 -36.29 13.95
C LYS A 201 -7.09 -36.02 14.39
N THR A 202 -6.19 -36.97 14.20
CA THR A 202 -4.75 -36.72 14.17
C THR A 202 -4.27 -36.98 12.74
N ALA A 203 -4.49 -36.00 11.87
CA ALA A 203 -3.73 -35.89 10.62
C ALA A 203 -3.17 -34.47 10.58
N ALA A 204 -2.11 -34.27 11.36
CA ALA A 204 -1.20 -33.17 11.14
C ALA A 204 -0.51 -33.41 9.80
N VAL A 205 -1.00 -32.80 8.73
CA VAL A 205 -0.25 -32.71 7.48
C VAL A 205 0.69 -31.52 7.65
N LYS A 206 1.90 -31.84 8.14
CA LYS A 206 3.03 -30.92 8.20
C LYS A 206 3.50 -30.64 6.77
N SER A 207 3.53 -29.35 6.40
CA SER A 207 4.38 -28.69 5.39
C SER A 207 4.54 -29.34 4.01
N LEU A 208 4.19 -28.59 2.96
CA LEU A 208 4.54 -28.88 1.57
C LEU A 208 6.08 -28.88 1.36
N PRO A 209 6.62 -29.70 0.44
CA PRO A 209 8.05 -29.75 0.17
C PRO A 209 8.54 -28.47 -0.53
N SER A 210 9.78 -28.06 -0.24
CA SER A 210 10.42 -26.89 -0.86
C SER A 210 10.80 -27.17 -2.31
N LEU A 211 10.60 -26.16 -3.17
CA LEU A 211 11.06 -26.17 -4.56
C LEU A 211 12.52 -25.73 -4.60
N ASP A 212 13.41 -26.62 -5.03
CA ASP A 212 14.79 -26.27 -5.33
C ASP A 212 14.84 -25.45 -6.62
N HIS A 213 15.68 -24.42 -6.61
CA HIS A 213 15.89 -23.49 -7.72
C HIS A 213 16.54 -24.18 -8.94
N ILE A 214 15.94 -24.00 -10.11
CA ILE A 214 16.59 -24.10 -11.42
C ILE A 214 16.58 -22.70 -12.02
#